data_AF-A0A1W2BQE5-F1
#
_entry.id   AF-A0A1W2BQE5-F1
#
_cell.length_a   1.000
_cell.length_b   1.000
_cell.length_c   1.000
_cell.angle_alpha   90.00
_cell.angle_beta   90.00
_cell.angle_gamma   90.00
#
_symmetry.space_group_name_H-M   'P 1'
#
loop_
_entity.id
_entity.type
_entity.pdbx_description
1 polymer ?
#
loop_
_entity_poly.entity_id
_entity_poly.type
_entity_poly.pdbx_seq_one_letter_code
_entity_poly.pdbx_strand_id
1 'polypeptide(L)'
;MTTENYGTKEMERDFGPVTFGNALESHRKCEELTMKAFAGQLGISPQSLCDIEKGRRIPSPRRAAKIARLIGEPESYWIKLSFQDMLRQEDLDYTVSVA
;
A
#
# COMPACT_ATOMS: atom_id res chain seq x y z
N MET A 1 -24.04 -21.97 9.89
CA MET A 1 -22.94 -21.07 9.47
C MET A 1 -22.22 -20.67 10.74
N THR A 2 -21.06 -21.26 11.00
CA THR A 2 -20.24 -20.94 12.16
C THR A 2 -19.77 -19.50 12.03
N THR A 3 -20.15 -18.65 12.98
CA THR A 3 -19.60 -17.30 13.15
C THR A 3 -18.21 -17.42 13.75
N GLU A 4 -17.25 -17.95 13.00
CA GLU A 4 -15.85 -17.78 13.37
C GLU A 4 -15.48 -16.33 13.05
N ASN A 5 -14.99 -15.61 14.05
CA ASN A 5 -14.61 -14.21 13.92
C ASN A 5 -13.44 -14.09 12.94
N TYR A 6 -13.74 -13.75 11.68
CA TYR A 6 -12.73 -13.49 10.67
C TYR A 6 -12.26 -12.03 10.82
N GLY A 7 -11.17 -11.84 11.56
CA GLY A 7 -10.59 -10.54 11.87
C GLY A 7 -9.28 -10.27 11.13
N THR A 8 -8.59 -9.20 11.54
CA THR A 8 -7.35 -8.75 10.90
C THR A 8 -6.23 -9.78 10.97
N LYS A 9 -6.17 -10.60 12.03
CA LYS A 9 -5.13 -11.62 12.20
C LYS A 9 -5.32 -12.80 11.26
N GLU A 10 -6.56 -13.24 11.08
CA GLU A 10 -6.92 -14.31 10.15
C GLU A 10 -6.63 -13.86 8.71
N MET A 11 -6.99 -12.62 8.37
CA MET A 11 -6.69 -12.02 7.07
C MET A 11 -5.18 -11.96 6.79
N GLU A 12 -4.39 -11.52 7.75
CA GLU A 12 -2.93 -11.42 7.61
C GLU A 12 -2.27 -12.80 7.48
N ARG A 13 -2.77 -13.81 8.18
CA ARG A 13 -2.30 -15.20 8.03
C ARG A 13 -2.60 -15.76 6.65
N ASP A 14 -3.81 -15.54 6.15
CA ASP A 14 -4.30 -16.22 4.94
C ASP A 14 -3.91 -15.49 3.65
N PHE A 15 -3.77 -14.15 3.69
CA PHE A 15 -3.45 -13.31 2.53
C PHE A 15 -2.10 -12.59 2.64
N GLY A 16 -1.43 -12.72 3.77
CA GLY A 16 -0.24 -11.95 4.08
C GLY A 16 -0.55 -10.54 4.59
N PRO A 17 0.49 -9.82 5.01
CA PRO A 17 0.34 -8.50 5.59
C PRO A 17 -0.02 -7.44 4.54
N VAL A 18 -0.74 -6.39 4.96
CA VAL A 18 -1.02 -5.24 4.10
C VAL A 18 0.30 -4.52 3.77
N THR A 19 0.52 -4.22 2.50
CA THR A 19 1.70 -3.50 1.98
C THR A 19 1.26 -2.19 1.35
N PHE A 20 2.19 -1.27 1.14
CA PHE A 20 1.92 -0.06 0.37
C PHE A 20 1.40 -0.41 -1.02
N GLY A 21 2.05 -1.38 -1.67
CA GLY A 21 1.69 -1.82 -3.02
C GLY A 21 0.29 -2.39 -3.13
N ASN A 22 -0.08 -3.33 -2.24
CA ASN A 22 -1.40 -3.96 -2.29
C ASN A 22 -2.53 -3.01 -1.86
N ALA A 23 -2.27 -2.08 -0.94
CA ALA A 23 -3.20 -1.02 -0.59
C ALA A 23 -3.44 -0.09 -1.78
N LEU A 24 -2.38 0.26 -2.52
CA LEU A 24 -2.47 1.10 -3.71
C LEU A 24 -3.23 0.41 -4.85
N GLU A 25 -2.94 -0.86 -5.10
CA GLU A 25 -3.66 -1.66 -6.10
C GLU A 25 -5.15 -1.79 -5.75
N SER A 26 -5.46 -2.01 -4.47
CA SER A 26 -6.83 -2.11 -3.97
C SER A 26 -7.59 -0.80 -4.12
N HIS A 27 -6.98 0.33 -3.73
CA HIS A 27 -7.58 1.66 -3.92
C HIS A 27 -7.86 1.92 -5.40
N ARG A 28 -6.89 1.68 -6.30
CA ARG A 28 -7.09 1.85 -7.75
C ARG A 28 -8.28 1.04 -8.28
N LYS A 29 -8.40 -0.22 -7.84
CA LYS A 29 -9.48 -1.12 -8.27
C LYS A 29 -10.83 -0.70 -7.70
N CYS A 30 -10.87 -0.16 -6.47
CA CYS A 30 -12.07 0.40 -5.85
C CYS A 30 -12.60 1.60 -6.64
N GLU A 31 -11.70 2.43 -7.15
CA GLU A 31 -12.04 3.56 -8.03
C GLU A 31 -12.28 3.15 -9.50
N GLU A 32 -12.29 1.84 -9.80
CA GLU A 32 -12.46 1.28 -11.16
C GLU A 32 -11.46 1.84 -12.20
N LEU A 33 -10.29 2.28 -11.75
CA LEU A 33 -9.31 2.92 -12.62
C LEU A 33 -8.38 1.90 -13.31
N THR A 34 -8.16 2.13 -14.61
CA THR A 34 -7.08 1.45 -15.33
C THR A 34 -5.72 1.89 -14.81
N MET A 35 -4.71 1.03 -14.96
CA MET A 35 -3.32 1.36 -14.61
C MET A 35 -2.84 2.65 -15.29
N LYS A 36 -3.24 2.88 -16.55
CA LYS A 36 -2.88 4.09 -17.31
C LYS A 36 -3.53 5.34 -16.73
N ALA A 37 -4.82 5.29 -16.41
CA ALA A 37 -5.55 6.41 -15.84
C ALA A 37 -4.99 6.80 -14.47
N PHE A 38 -4.79 5.82 -13.60
CA PHE A 38 -4.28 6.06 -12.26
C PHE A 38 -2.82 6.54 -12.24
N ALA A 39 -1.96 5.96 -13.09
CA ALA A 39 -0.59 6.47 -13.26
C ALA A 39 -0.57 7.93 -13.72
N GLY A 40 -1.52 8.32 -14.59
CA GLY A 40 -1.75 9.69 -15.00
C GLY A 40 -2.12 10.61 -13.82
N GLN A 41 -3.08 10.19 -12.99
CA GLN A 41 -3.47 10.91 -11.76
C GLN A 41 -2.29 11.10 -10.79
N LEU A 42 -1.45 10.07 -10.65
CA LEU A 42 -0.27 10.10 -9.77
C LEU A 42 0.94 10.84 -10.38
N GLY A 43 0.90 11.17 -11.67
CA GLY A 43 2.02 11.79 -12.40
C GLY A 43 3.25 10.88 -12.51
N ILE A 44 3.04 9.57 -12.69
CA ILE A 44 4.11 8.57 -12.85
C ILE A 44 3.86 7.71 -14.10
N SER A 45 4.84 6.89 -14.50
CA SER A 45 4.62 5.93 -15.60
C SER A 45 3.76 4.73 -15.14
N PRO A 46 2.98 4.10 -16.04
CA PRO A 46 2.27 2.87 -15.73
C PRO A 46 3.19 1.73 -15.25
N GLN A 47 4.42 1.67 -15.77
CA GLN A 47 5.45 0.73 -15.31
C GLN A 47 5.85 1.01 -13.86
N SER A 48 6.10 2.29 -13.51
CA SER A 48 6.42 2.66 -12.13
C SER A 48 5.26 2.38 -11.19
N LEU A 49 4.01 2.57 -11.62
CA LEU A 49 2.84 2.20 -10.84
C LEU A 49 2.79 0.69 -10.63
N CYS A 50 2.97 -0.11 -11.68
CA CYS A 50 2.99 -1.57 -11.61
C CYS A 50 4.08 -2.08 -10.65
N ASP A 51 5.28 -1.50 -10.67
CA ASP A 51 6.36 -1.85 -9.75
C ASP A 51 6.02 -1.54 -8.29
N ILE A 52 5.30 -0.44 -8.05
CA ILE A 52 4.81 -0.09 -6.72
C ILE A 52 3.72 -1.08 -6.28
N GLU A 53 2.70 -1.30 -7.11
CA GLU A 53 1.57 -2.19 -6.82
C GLU A 53 2.02 -3.63 -6.52
N LYS A 54 3.09 -4.10 -7.19
CA LYS A 54 3.67 -5.43 -6.97
C LYS A 54 4.77 -5.47 -5.91
N GLY A 55 5.00 -4.37 -5.18
CA GLY A 55 6.00 -4.31 -4.10
C GLY A 55 7.45 -4.40 -4.57
N ARG A 56 7.73 -4.37 -5.88
CA ARG A 56 9.10 -4.32 -6.44
C ARG A 56 9.78 -2.99 -6.16
N ARG A 57 9.00 -1.93 -5.96
CA ARG A 57 9.49 -0.60 -5.62
C ARG A 57 8.68 0.00 -4.49
N ILE A 58 9.32 0.21 -3.36
CA ILE A 58 8.70 0.88 -2.22
C ILE A 58 8.92 2.39 -2.33
N PRO A 59 7.87 3.23 -2.31
CA PRO A 59 8.04 4.68 -2.31
C PRO A 59 8.72 5.16 -1.03
N SER A 60 9.55 6.21 -1.13
CA SER A 60 10.06 6.90 0.06
C SER A 60 8.92 7.56 0.86
N PRO A 61 9.11 7.89 2.15
CA PRO A 61 8.03 8.47 2.99
C PRO A 61 7.44 9.76 2.38
N ARG A 62 8.30 10.61 1.81
CA ARG A 62 7.87 11.82 1.10
C ARG A 62 7.02 11.50 -0.14
N ARG A 63 7.35 10.45 -0.88
CA ARG A 63 6.57 10.00 -2.05
C ARG A 63 5.26 9.36 -1.62
N ALA A 64 5.27 8.55 -0.55
CA ALA A 64 4.08 7.98 0.06
C ALA A 64 3.07 9.06 0.46
N ALA A 65 3.53 10.09 1.18
CA ALA A 65 2.72 11.25 1.54
C ALA A 65 2.13 11.96 0.31
N LYS A 66 2.95 12.16 -0.74
CA LYS A 66 2.48 12.78 -1.99
C LYS A 66 1.39 11.94 -2.66
N ILE A 67 1.56 10.62 -2.74
CA ILE A 67 0.57 9.71 -3.30
C ILE A 67 -0.73 9.80 -2.48
N ALA A 68 -0.64 9.70 -1.16
CA ALA A 68 -1.78 9.80 -0.25
C ALA A 68 -2.61 11.07 -0.48
N ARG A 69 -1.96 12.24 -0.60
CA ARG A 69 -2.64 13.50 -0.91
C ARG A 69 -3.38 13.47 -2.25
N LEU A 70 -2.78 12.86 -3.27
CA LEU A 70 -3.37 12.79 -4.63
C LEU A 70 -4.58 11.87 -4.71
N ILE A 71 -4.69 10.91 -3.79
CA ILE A 71 -5.79 9.96 -3.72
C ILE A 71 -6.79 10.28 -2.59
N GLY A 72 -6.57 11.38 -1.86
CA GLY A 72 -7.48 11.85 -0.80
C GLY A 72 -7.43 11.05 0.50
N GLU A 73 -6.34 10.32 0.75
CA GLU A 73 -6.21 9.41 1.89
C GLU A 73 -5.28 9.96 2.99
N PRO A 74 -5.40 9.51 4.26
CA PRO A 74 -4.56 9.96 5.36
C PRO A 74 -3.07 9.67 5.14
N GLU A 75 -2.23 10.71 5.13
CA GLU A 75 -0.78 10.59 4.90
C GLU A 75 -0.10 9.64 5.89
N SER A 76 -0.49 9.69 7.17
CA SER A 76 0.09 8.88 8.24
C SER A 76 -0.01 7.38 7.96
N TYR A 77 -1.14 6.92 7.42
CA TYR A 77 -1.37 5.52 7.08
C TYR A 77 -0.43 5.07 5.96
N TRP A 78 -0.34 5.83 4.88
CA TRP A 78 0.51 5.50 3.73
C TRP A 78 2.00 5.62 4.03
N ILE A 79 2.40 6.59 4.87
CA ILE A 79 3.77 6.71 5.37
C ILE A 79 4.12 5.49 6.22
N LYS A 80 3.22 5.07 7.13
CA LYS A 80 3.41 3.86 7.94
C LYS A 80 3.63 2.63 7.08
N LEU A 81 2.78 2.41 6.06
CA LEU A 81 2.93 1.28 5.14
C LEU A 81 4.26 1.32 4.38
N SER A 82 4.67 2.50 3.90
CA SER A 82 5.96 2.69 3.22
C SER A 82 7.15 2.28 4.10
N PHE A 83 7.19 2.72 5.36
CA PHE A 83 8.26 2.31 6.28
C PHE A 83 8.16 0.82 6.66
N GLN A 84 6.95 0.29 6.87
CA GLN A 84 6.75 -1.11 7.22
C GLN A 84 7.18 -2.04 6.06
N ASP A 85 6.94 -1.64 4.82
CA ASP A 85 7.43 -2.34 3.63
C ASP A 85 8.96 -2.30 3.56
N MET A 86 9.59 -1.15 3.85
CA MET A 86 11.06 -1.03 3.83
C MET A 86 11.71 -1.97 4.83
N LEU A 87 11.17 -2.06 6.05
CA LEU A 87 11.68 -2.98 7.07
C LEU A 87 11.53 -4.43 6.62
N ARG A 88 10.36 -4.80 6.06
CA ARG A 88 10.12 -6.14 5.52
C ARG A 88 11.07 -6.50 4.37
N GLN A 89 11.40 -5.54 3.50
CA GLN A 89 12.31 -5.78 2.37
C GLN A 89 13.74 -6.12 2.83
N GLU A 90 14.13 -5.61 4.00
CA GLU A 90 15.45 -5.84 4.60
C GLU A 90 15.42 -7.00 5.64
N ASP A 91 14.35 -7.79 5.67
CA ASP A 91 14.12 -8.87 6.65
C ASP A 91 14.22 -8.41 8.12
N LEU A 92 13.82 -7.16 8.40
CA LEU A 92 13.85 -6.56 9.72
C LEU A 92 12.47 -6.66 10.39
N ASP A 93 12.40 -7.40 11.51
CA ASP A 93 11.17 -7.62 12.27
C ASP A 93 10.90 -6.49 13.28
N TYR A 94 10.59 -5.29 12.76
CA TYR A 94 10.18 -4.13 13.56
C TYR A 94 8.82 -3.60 13.11
N THR A 95 8.07 -3.03 14.06
CA THR A 95 6.77 -2.40 13.80
C THR A 95 6.87 -0.89 13.81
N VAL A 96 6.30 -0.25 12.79
CA VAL A 96 6.25 1.22 12.69
C VAL A 96 4.97 1.75 13.33
N SER A 97 5.10 2.70 14.25
CA SER A 97 4.00 3.49 14.79
C SER A 97 4.13 4.96 14.36
N VAL A 98 2.99 5.60 14.10
CA VAL A 98 2.90 7.05 13.86
C VAL A 98 2.17 7.64 15.06
N ALA A 99 2.75 8.69 15.63
CA ALA A 99 2.24 9.38 16.81
C ALA A 99 0.99 10.24 16.50
#